data_AF-A0A2R7RJH5-F1
#
_entry.id   AF-A0A2R7RJH5-F1
#
_cell.length_a   1.000
_cell.length_b   1.000
_cell.length_c   1.000
_cell.angle_alpha   90.00
_cell.angle_beta   90.00
_cell.angle_gamma   90.00
#
_symmetry.space_group_name_H-M   'P 1'
#
loop_
_entity.id
_entity.type
_entity.pdbx_description
1 polymer ?
#
loop_
_entity_poly.entity_id
_entity_poly.type
_entity_poly.pdbx_seq_one_letter_code
_entity_poly.pdbx_strand_id
1 'polypeptide(L)'
;MRESFEALKASVEFASALKEWTSCVTSKGLTPNPADNAMVPAFPPAGEEQLRVAAIDVECKESLNSVQPLADFEARHQMAFIARHESELTEHRAQVDKVLAEAREVLATRGG
;
A
#
# COMPACT_ATOMS: atom_id res chain seq x y z
N MET A 1 -1.27 6.47 1.05
CA MET A 1 -1.02 5.32 0.15
C MET A 1 0.30 5.49 -0.58
N ARG A 2 0.47 6.45 -1.50
CA ARG A 2 1.76 6.59 -2.22
C ARG A 2 2.94 6.92 -1.30
N GLU A 3 2.76 7.88 -0.38
CA GLU A 3 3.83 8.30 0.54
C GLU A 3 4.28 7.17 1.49
N SER A 4 3.32 6.42 2.05
CA SER A 4 3.63 5.27 2.92
C SER A 4 4.36 4.15 2.17
N PHE A 5 3.95 3.89 0.94
CA PHE A 5 4.58 2.88 0.08
C PHE A 5 6.00 3.29 -0.35
N GLU A 6 6.23 4.56 -0.70
CA GLU A 6 7.58 5.04 -1.00
C GLU A 6 8.48 5.04 0.24
N ALA A 7 7.94 5.36 1.42
CA ALA A 7 8.66 5.22 2.68
C ALA A 7 9.05 3.76 2.96
N LEU A 8 8.15 2.80 2.70
CA LEU A 8 8.46 1.38 2.76
C LEU A 8 9.59 1.03 1.77
N LYS A 9 9.49 1.41 0.50
CA LYS A 9 10.51 1.10 -0.51
C LYS A 9 11.90 1.66 -0.18
N ALA A 10 11.97 2.80 0.50
CA ALA A 10 13.23 3.40 0.95
C ALA A 10 13.76 2.81 2.27
N SER A 11 13.00 1.94 2.93
CA SER A 11 13.34 1.38 4.24
C SER A 11 14.39 0.27 4.17
N VAL A 12 15.10 0.06 5.28
CA VAL A 12 16.05 -1.06 5.43
C VAL A 12 15.32 -2.40 5.50
N GLU A 13 14.10 -2.40 6.03
CA GLU A 13 13.21 -3.55 6.12
C GLU A 13 12.87 -4.07 4.72
N PHE A 14 12.48 -3.18 3.81
CA PHE A 14 12.21 -3.55 2.43
C PHE A 14 13.49 -3.98 1.69
N ALA A 15 14.61 -3.28 1.88
CA ALA A 15 15.88 -3.66 1.26
C ALA A 15 16.33 -5.07 1.67
N SER A 16 16.17 -5.44 2.95
CA SER A 16 16.46 -6.78 3.46
C SER A 16 15.54 -7.83 2.84
N ALA A 17 14.22 -7.59 2.89
CA ALA A 17 13.23 -8.51 2.34
C ALA A 17 13.42 -8.72 0.82
N LEU A 18 13.71 -7.65 0.08
CA LEU A 18 13.98 -7.71 -1.35
C LEU A 18 15.21 -8.57 -1.65
N LYS A 19 16.29 -8.43 -0.88
CA LYS A 19 17.51 -9.22 -1.03
C LYS A 19 17.25 -10.71 -0.76
N GLU A 20 16.56 -11.02 0.32
CA GLU A 20 16.24 -12.41 0.70
C GLU A 20 15.30 -13.07 -0.32
N TRP A 21 14.25 -12.36 -0.75
CA TRP A 21 13.34 -12.84 -1.78
C TRP A 21 14.06 -13.03 -3.12
N THR A 22 14.92 -12.08 -3.51
CA THR A 22 15.75 -12.21 -4.73
C THR A 22 16.59 -13.49 -4.68
N SER A 23 17.23 -13.76 -3.55
CA SER A 23 18.00 -15.00 -3.34
C SER A 23 17.10 -16.25 -3.45
N CYS A 24 15.90 -16.23 -2.85
CA CYS A 24 14.97 -17.35 -2.90
C CYS A 24 14.50 -17.65 -4.33
N VAL A 25 13.98 -16.65 -5.04
CA VAL A 25 13.41 -16.86 -6.37
C VAL A 25 14.48 -17.25 -7.39
N THR A 26 15.68 -16.68 -7.30
CA THR A 26 16.82 -17.05 -8.18
C THR A 26 17.31 -18.46 -7.92
N SER A 27 17.35 -18.92 -6.67
CA SER A 27 17.70 -20.31 -6.34
C SER A 27 16.72 -21.33 -6.92
N LYS A 28 15.47 -20.91 -7.18
CA LYS A 28 14.39 -21.70 -7.79
C LYS A 28 14.25 -21.46 -9.30
N GLY A 29 15.23 -20.80 -9.92
CA GLY A 29 15.30 -20.60 -11.37
C GLY A 29 14.41 -19.50 -11.92
N LEU A 30 13.94 -18.57 -11.08
CA LEU A 30 13.23 -17.37 -11.53
C LEU A 30 14.17 -16.16 -11.60
N THR A 31 13.79 -15.19 -12.42
CA THR A 31 14.49 -13.89 -12.53
C THR A 31 13.61 -12.80 -11.94
N PRO A 32 14.12 -11.93 -11.04
CA PRO A 32 13.42 -10.73 -10.61
C PRO A 32 13.06 -9.83 -11.80
N ASN A 33 11.92 -9.14 -11.75
CA ASN A 33 11.58 -8.16 -12.78
C ASN A 33 12.39 -6.88 -12.56
N PRO A 34 13.32 -6.49 -13.47
CA PRO A 34 14.13 -5.28 -13.29
C PRO A 34 13.34 -3.99 -13.52
N ALA A 35 12.17 -4.07 -14.18
CA ALA A 35 11.31 -2.90 -14.41
C ALA A 35 10.56 -2.48 -13.14
N ASP A 36 10.38 -3.41 -12.20
CA ASP A 36 9.69 -3.16 -10.95
C ASP A 36 10.71 -3.07 -9.83
N ASN A 37 10.76 -1.93 -9.15
CA ASN A 37 11.47 -1.81 -7.87
C ASN A 37 10.62 -2.43 -6.74
N ALA A 38 10.23 -3.69 -6.93
CA ALA A 38 9.31 -4.45 -6.10
C ALA A 38 9.70 -5.94 -6.08
N MET A 39 9.14 -6.68 -5.11
CA MET A 39 9.33 -8.14 -5.00
C MET A 39 8.42 -8.87 -6.00
N VAL A 40 8.71 -8.73 -7.29
CA VAL A 40 7.92 -9.30 -8.40
C VAL A 40 8.88 -10.02 -9.36
N PRO A 41 8.69 -11.32 -9.63
CA PRO A 41 9.48 -12.00 -10.65
C PRO A 41 9.04 -11.60 -12.06
N ALA A 42 9.86 -11.90 -13.07
CA ALA A 42 9.44 -11.80 -14.46
C ALA A 42 8.36 -12.84 -14.76
N PHE A 43 7.15 -12.38 -15.09
CA PHE A 43 6.02 -13.26 -15.42
C PHE A 43 5.86 -13.46 -16.92
N PRO A 44 5.55 -14.69 -17.38
CA PRO A 44 4.99 -14.90 -18.71
C PRO A 44 3.55 -14.36 -18.77
N PRO A 45 3.02 -14.07 -19.98
CA PRO A 45 1.70 -13.44 -20.14
C PRO A 45 0.53 -14.33 -19.68
N ALA A 46 0.62 -15.64 -19.88
CA ALA A 46 -0.43 -16.61 -19.52
C ALA A 46 0.08 -18.06 -19.52
N GLY A 47 -0.68 -18.97 -18.91
CA GLY A 47 -0.51 -20.43 -19.02
C GLY A 47 0.11 -21.09 -17.78
N GLU A 48 0.45 -22.38 -17.89
CA GLU A 48 0.99 -23.17 -16.77
C GLU A 48 2.30 -22.59 -16.22
N GLU A 49 3.13 -22.02 -17.08
CA GLU A 49 4.37 -21.38 -16.65
C GLU A 49 4.11 -20.15 -15.77
N GLN A 50 3.02 -19.40 -16.04
CA GLN A 50 2.62 -18.28 -15.18
C GLN A 50 2.23 -18.77 -13.79
N LEU A 51 1.49 -19.88 -13.70
CA LEU A 51 1.11 -20.50 -12.44
C LEU A 51 2.32 -21.03 -11.68
N ARG A 52 3.30 -21.62 -12.39
CA ARG A 52 4.57 -22.07 -11.79
C ARG A 52 5.36 -20.92 -11.19
N VAL A 53 5.49 -19.81 -11.92
CA VAL A 53 6.15 -18.59 -11.43
C VAL A 53 5.43 -18.02 -10.21
N ALA A 54 4.09 -17.92 -10.26
CA ALA A 54 3.28 -17.43 -9.15
C ALA A 54 3.42 -18.30 -7.90
N ALA A 55 3.40 -19.63 -8.05
CA ALA A 55 3.55 -20.56 -6.93
C ALA A 55 4.91 -20.41 -6.24
N ILE A 56 6.00 -20.30 -7.00
CA ILE A 56 7.34 -20.09 -6.44
C ILE A 56 7.45 -18.72 -5.75
N ASP A 57 6.88 -17.67 -6.33
CA ASP A 57 6.88 -16.34 -5.71
C ASP A 57 6.17 -16.34 -4.35
N VAL A 58 4.99 -16.96 -4.29
CA VAL A 58 4.22 -17.12 -3.05
C VAL A 58 5.02 -17.95 -2.03
N GLU A 59 5.57 -19.10 -2.44
CA GLU A 59 6.37 -19.96 -1.56
C GLU A 59 7.56 -19.20 -0.96
N CYS A 60 8.26 -18.40 -1.77
CA CYS A 60 9.36 -17.57 -1.29
C CYS A 60 8.89 -16.51 -0.29
N LYS A 61 7.78 -15.82 -0.55
CA LYS A 61 7.23 -14.79 0.34
C LYS A 61 6.71 -15.37 1.67
N GLU A 62 6.10 -16.55 1.62
CA GLU A 62 5.62 -17.27 2.80
C GLU A 62 6.78 -17.79 3.66
N SER A 63 7.75 -18.47 3.04
CA SER A 63 8.90 -19.03 3.77
C SER A 63 9.79 -17.96 4.41
N LEU A 64 9.88 -16.77 3.80
CA LEU A 64 10.59 -15.62 4.36
C LEU A 64 9.75 -14.80 5.34
N ASN A 65 8.46 -15.12 5.50
CA ASN A 65 7.51 -14.32 6.28
C ASN A 65 7.58 -12.82 5.91
N SER A 66 7.71 -12.50 4.62
CA SER A 66 8.02 -11.13 4.20
C SER A 66 6.78 -10.24 4.10
N VAL A 67 5.59 -10.82 3.91
CA VAL A 67 4.37 -10.06 3.60
C VAL A 67 3.85 -9.29 4.80
N GLN A 68 3.58 -9.97 5.92
CA GLN A 68 2.97 -9.34 7.09
C GLN A 68 3.84 -8.23 7.70
N PRO A 69 5.17 -8.40 7.90
CA PRO A 69 6.00 -7.35 8.48
C PRO A 69 6.06 -6.08 7.63
N LEU A 70 6.13 -6.21 6.29
CA LEU A 70 6.14 -5.06 5.39
C LEU A 70 4.77 -4.38 5.34
N ALA A 71 3.68 -5.15 5.38
CA ALA A 71 2.32 -4.60 5.48
C ALA A 71 2.13 -3.84 6.80
N ASP A 72 2.59 -4.39 7.92
CA ASP A 72 2.51 -3.74 9.23
C ASP A 72 3.36 -2.46 9.27
N PHE A 73 4.53 -2.46 8.62
CA PHE A 73 5.34 -1.25 8.46
C PHE A 73 4.58 -0.15 7.73
N GLU A 74 3.98 -0.48 6.59
CA GLU A 74 3.23 0.50 5.81
C GLU A 74 2.00 0.98 6.59
N ALA A 75 1.26 0.08 7.22
CA ALA A 75 0.09 0.41 8.03
C ALA A 75 0.44 1.38 9.17
N ARG A 76 1.56 1.19 9.88
CA ARG A 76 2.02 2.14 10.90
C ARG A 76 2.26 3.54 10.34
N HIS A 77 2.84 3.65 9.14
CA HIS A 77 3.05 4.93 8.48
C HIS A 77 1.73 5.57 8.04
N GLN A 78 0.81 4.78 7.51
CA GLN A 78 -0.53 5.23 7.13
C GLN A 78 -1.30 5.74 8.37
N MET A 79 -1.26 5.02 9.49
CA MET A 79 -1.89 5.42 10.74
C MET A 79 -1.31 6.73 11.29
N ALA A 80 0.02 6.87 11.27
CA ALA A 80 0.67 8.11 11.69
C ALA A 80 0.28 9.30 10.80
N PHE A 81 0.13 9.07 9.49
CA PHE A 81 -0.35 10.10 8.57
C PHE A 81 -1.81 10.48 8.87
N ILE A 82 -2.70 9.50 9.05
CA ILE A 82 -4.10 9.74 9.40
C ILE A 82 -4.19 10.57 10.68
N ALA A 83 -3.47 10.18 11.74
CA ALA A 83 -3.48 10.87 13.02
C ALA A 83 -3.01 12.34 12.92
N ARG A 84 -2.08 12.65 12.01
CA ARG A 84 -1.59 14.03 11.80
C ARG A 84 -2.63 14.93 11.14
N HIS A 85 -3.51 14.38 10.31
CA HIS A 85 -4.47 15.15 9.51
C HIS A 85 -5.93 15.00 9.97
N GLU A 86 -6.19 14.16 10.98
CA GLU A 86 -7.53 13.92 11.51
C GLU A 86 -8.19 15.19 12.05
N SER A 87 -7.44 16.02 12.76
CA SER A 87 -7.95 17.29 13.30
C SER A 87 -8.34 18.26 12.19
N GLU A 88 -7.50 18.41 11.16
CA GLU A 88 -7.74 19.28 10.01
C GLU A 88 -9.02 18.86 9.26
N LEU A 89 -9.20 17.56 9.05
CA LEU A 89 -10.40 17.01 8.41
C LEU A 89 -11.66 17.23 9.25
N THR A 90 -11.53 17.07 10.57
CA THR A 90 -12.64 17.27 11.52
C THR A 90 -13.08 18.74 11.56
N GLU A 91 -12.12 19.66 11.63
CA GLU A 91 -12.38 21.10 11.58
C GLU A 91 -13.00 21.51 10.25
N HIS A 92 -12.47 21.01 9.14
CA HIS A 92 -13.03 21.26 7.82
C HIS A 92 -14.47 20.77 7.70
N ARG A 93 -14.77 19.56 8.20
CA ARG A 93 -16.14 19.03 8.23
C ARG A 93 -17.08 19.92 9.04
N ALA A 94 -16.66 20.36 10.23
CA ALA A 94 -17.46 21.24 11.08
C ALA A 94 -17.80 22.58 10.38
N GLN A 95 -16.84 23.14 9.63
CA GLN A 95 -17.07 24.35 8.84
C GLN A 95 -18.10 24.13 7.72
N VAL A 96 -17.98 23.02 6.98
CA VAL A 96 -18.93 22.64 5.92
C VAL A 96 -20.33 22.45 6.51
N ASP A 97 -20.45 21.75 7.63
CA ASP A 97 -21.74 21.47 8.26
C ASP A 97 -22.41 22.76 8.75
N LYS A 98 -21.63 23.72 9.27
CA LYS A 98 -22.12 25.05 9.64
C LYS A 98 -22.72 25.79 8.44
N VAL A 99 -22.00 25.85 7.32
CA VAL A 99 -22.47 26.52 6.09
C VAL A 99 -23.74 25.85 5.55
N LEU A 100 -23.80 24.52 5.58
CA LEU A 100 -24.98 23.78 5.15
C LEU A 100 -26.19 24.03 6.06
N ALA A 101 -26.00 24.17 7.37
CA ALA A 101 -27.08 24.51 8.29
C ALA A 101 -27.65 25.90 7.98
N GLU A 102 -26.79 26.91 7.85
CA GLU A 102 -27.18 28.29 7.49
C GLU A 102 -27.94 28.32 6.15
N ALA A 103 -27.46 27.61 5.14
CA ALA A 103 -28.13 27.55 3.83
C ALA A 103 -29.53 26.90 3.92
N ARG A 104 -29.69 25.84 4.72
CA ARG A 104 -31.00 25.20 4.94
C ARG A 104 -31.98 26.14 5.62
N GLU A 105 -31.53 26.94 6.59
CA GLU A 105 -32.38 27.96 7.23
C GLU A 105 -32.84 29.04 6.25
N VAL A 106 -31.96 29.52 5.37
CA VAL A 106 -32.32 30.49 4.32
C VAL A 106 -33.37 29.92 3.38
N LEU A 107 -33.20 28.67 2.93
CA LEU A 107 -34.18 28.01 2.06
C LEU A 107 -35.52 27.79 2.76
N ALA A 108 -35.52 27.42 4.03
CA ALA A 108 -36.75 27.24 4.81
C ALA A 108 -37.50 28.56 5.07
N THR A 109 -36.78 29.67 5.19
CA THR A 109 -37.37 30.99 5.48
C THR A 109 -37.75 31.79 4.24
N ARG A 110 -37.11 31.55 3.08
CA ARG A 110 -37.32 32.33 1.84
C ARG A 110 -37.83 31.54 0.64
N GLY A 111 -37.88 30.21 0.73
CA GLY A 111 -38.29 29.32 -0.37
C GLY A 111 -39.70 28.75 -0.24
N GLY A 112 -40.53 29.29 0.67
CA GLY A 112 -41.96 29.00 0.79
C GLY A 112 -42.80 29.98 -0.02
#